data_AF-A0A0L1ITG5-F1
#
_entry.id   AF-A0A0L1ITG5-F1
#
_cell.length_a   1.000
_cell.length_b   1.000
_cell.length_c   1.000
_cell.angle_alpha   90.00
_cell.angle_beta   90.00
_cell.angle_gamma   90.00
#
_symmetry.space_group_name_H-M   'P 1'
#
loop_
_entity.id
_entity.type
_entity.pdbx_description
1 polymer ?
#
loop_
_entity_poly.entity_id
_entity_poly.type
_entity_poly.pdbx_seq_one_letter_code
_entity_poly.pdbx_strand_id
1 'polypeptide(L)'
;MDMRDSPTASKASLHSACKTMVEHWAFAVAIVVLYFPYSLLMIFHGVRGIMHPRPPQNSRSMNTKSLRIQAAIYFAFRYTAKLFQRVKPRSGKQPTQVVTREANGINQRSNIFTRLRRGEKSTALPLRVLPSNVLLKIASYTHYVDIVNLHTAYGSLFLAYIGDNEEESKLEELRMYTCASEQAKQECRLCRAQICESCWKSVPVPHTIIRTHLESCKPRCSRCFYKKYSLNVSDWCNMDAIANKRSQPQHGHYNQHKNVCRGCAAMTDSERLRMVELQDKAEMHRFSKESLFCADCKVRLPPSGPRWWICLCGEECRHQIHPPWGFGSNS
;
A
#
# COMPACT_ATOMS: atom_id res chain seq x y z
N MET A 1 -27.35 -56.88 44.84
CA MET A 1 -26.90 -55.71 44.08
C MET A 1 -26.79 -56.12 42.63
N ASP A 2 -27.88 -55.97 41.87
CA ASP A 2 -27.90 -56.23 40.43
C ASP A 2 -27.64 -54.90 39.71
N MET A 3 -26.44 -54.75 39.17
CA MET A 3 -26.12 -53.75 38.16
C MET A 3 -26.54 -54.32 36.80
N ARG A 4 -27.77 -54.05 36.37
CA ARG A 4 -28.17 -54.20 34.96
C ARG A 4 -28.41 -52.84 34.34
N ASP A 5 -27.48 -52.48 33.47
CA ASP A 5 -27.70 -51.86 32.16
C ASP A 5 -28.81 -50.81 32.05
N SER A 6 -28.42 -49.54 32.00
CA SER A 6 -29.24 -48.45 31.45
C SER A 6 -28.92 -48.27 29.95
N PRO A 7 -29.75 -48.79 29.01
CA PRO A 7 -29.46 -48.78 27.57
C PRO A 7 -29.89 -47.48 26.87
N THR A 8 -30.47 -46.54 27.63
CA THR A 8 -31.15 -45.34 27.12
C THR A 8 -30.20 -44.15 26.97
N ALA A 9 -29.21 -44.01 27.85
CA ALA A 9 -28.23 -42.93 27.81
C ALA A 9 -27.25 -43.05 26.62
N SER A 10 -26.86 -44.28 26.26
CA SER A 10 -25.97 -44.52 25.12
C SER A 10 -26.66 -44.30 23.77
N LYS A 11 -27.93 -44.70 23.64
CA LYS A 11 -28.71 -44.52 22.40
C LYS A 11 -29.02 -43.05 22.09
N ALA A 12 -29.37 -42.26 23.10
CA ALA A 12 -29.62 -40.83 22.92
C ALA A 12 -28.34 -40.05 22.52
N SER A 13 -27.21 -40.41 23.13
CA SER A 13 -25.87 -39.90 22.77
C SER A 13 -25.49 -40.25 21.33
N LEU A 14 -25.66 -41.51 20.93
CA LEU A 14 -25.39 -41.98 19.56
C LEU A 14 -26.29 -41.30 18.52
N HIS A 15 -27.56 -41.10 18.84
CA HIS A 15 -28.50 -40.43 17.95
C HIS A 15 -28.16 -38.94 17.76
N SER A 16 -27.72 -38.26 18.83
CA SER A 16 -27.24 -36.88 18.76
C SER A 16 -25.94 -36.74 17.95
N ALA A 17 -24.99 -37.66 18.15
CA ALA A 17 -23.75 -37.70 17.38
C ALA A 17 -24.01 -37.99 15.89
N CYS A 18 -24.93 -38.92 15.58
CA CYS A 18 -25.32 -39.24 14.22
C CYS A 18 -26.02 -38.05 13.54
N LYS A 19 -26.93 -37.37 14.25
CA LYS A 19 -27.59 -36.16 13.73
C LYS A 19 -26.59 -35.06 13.39
N THR A 20 -25.67 -34.77 14.32
CA THR A 20 -24.62 -33.76 14.11
C THR A 20 -23.72 -34.13 12.94
N MET A 21 -23.34 -35.40 12.81
CA MET A 21 -22.55 -35.88 11.68
C MET A 21 -23.30 -35.72 10.35
N VAL A 22 -24.57 -36.11 10.29
CA VAL A 22 -25.42 -35.95 9.09
C VAL A 22 -25.59 -34.49 8.71
N GLU A 23 -25.74 -33.57 9.67
CA GLU A 23 -25.81 -32.13 9.41
C GLU A 23 -24.51 -31.59 8.78
N HIS A 24 -23.34 -32.02 9.29
CA HIS A 24 -22.05 -31.64 8.70
C HIS A 24 -21.86 -32.23 7.29
N TRP A 25 -22.27 -33.49 7.08
CA TRP A 25 -22.23 -34.12 5.76
C TRP A 25 -23.17 -33.43 4.77
N ALA A 26 -24.40 -33.11 5.19
CA ALA A 26 -25.36 -32.38 4.38
C ALA A 26 -24.85 -30.99 4.00
N PHE A 27 -24.20 -30.29 4.94
CA PHE A 27 -23.57 -28.99 4.67
C PHE A 27 -22.38 -29.12 3.70
N ALA A 28 -21.52 -30.11 3.88
CA ALA A 28 -20.41 -30.38 2.98
C ALA A 28 -20.90 -30.72 1.56
N VAL A 29 -21.91 -31.57 1.43
CA VAL A 29 -22.55 -31.92 0.15
C VAL A 29 -23.17 -30.68 -0.48
N ALA A 30 -23.86 -29.83 0.28
CA ALA A 30 -24.41 -28.57 -0.23
C ALA A 30 -23.30 -27.64 -0.77
N ILE A 31 -22.17 -27.53 -0.07
CA ILE A 31 -21.00 -26.78 -0.56
C ILE A 31 -20.49 -27.38 -1.87
N VAL A 32 -20.32 -28.71 -1.96
CA VAL A 32 -19.82 -29.38 -3.17
C VAL A 32 -20.77 -29.17 -4.34
N VAL A 33 -22.08 -29.34 -4.15
CA VAL A 33 -23.11 -29.15 -5.19
C VAL A 33 -23.15 -27.69 -5.68
N LEU A 34 -22.87 -26.71 -4.81
CA LEU A 34 -22.78 -25.31 -5.21
C LEU A 34 -21.44 -24.94 -5.88
N TYR A 35 -20.33 -25.51 -5.42
CA TYR A 35 -18.99 -25.19 -5.93
C TYR A 35 -18.62 -25.96 -7.20
N PHE A 36 -19.16 -27.15 -7.41
CA PHE A 36 -18.92 -27.96 -8.61
C PHE A 36 -19.34 -27.26 -9.92
N PRO A 37 -20.58 -26.75 -10.07
CA PRO A 37 -20.98 -26.03 -11.29
C PRO A 37 -20.18 -24.73 -11.46
N TYR A 38 -19.87 -24.02 -10.37
CA TYR A 38 -19.00 -22.84 -10.41
C TYR A 38 -17.58 -23.19 -10.91
N SER A 39 -17.02 -24.30 -10.44
CA SER A 39 -15.70 -24.77 -10.84
C SER A 39 -15.69 -25.23 -12.30
N LEU A 40 -16.74 -25.91 -12.75
CA LEU A 40 -16.90 -26.28 -14.17
C LEU A 40 -17.04 -25.07 -15.07
N LEU A 41 -17.82 -24.06 -14.67
CA LEU A 41 -17.90 -22.78 -15.38
C LEU A 41 -16.51 -22.12 -15.45
N MET A 42 -15.74 -22.16 -14.37
CA MET A 42 -14.39 -21.62 -14.33
C MET A 42 -13.41 -22.34 -15.23
N ILE A 43 -13.44 -23.66 -15.24
CA ILE A 43 -12.61 -24.48 -16.13
C ILE A 43 -13.02 -24.22 -17.58
N PHE A 44 -14.32 -24.21 -17.88
CA PHE A 44 -14.82 -24.03 -19.24
C PHE A 44 -14.51 -22.63 -19.81
N HIS A 45 -14.71 -21.57 -19.00
CA HIS A 45 -14.34 -20.20 -19.39
C HIS A 45 -12.83 -19.96 -19.35
N GLY A 46 -12.10 -20.67 -18.49
CA GLY A 46 -10.64 -20.68 -18.46
C GLY A 46 -10.04 -21.27 -19.74
N VAL A 47 -10.51 -22.46 -20.15
CA VAL A 47 -10.09 -23.16 -21.37
C VAL A 47 -10.43 -22.36 -22.63
N ARG A 48 -11.55 -21.64 -22.63
CA ARG A 48 -11.92 -20.72 -23.73
C ARG A 48 -11.12 -19.42 -23.80
N GLY A 49 -10.16 -19.22 -22.89
CA GLY A 49 -9.38 -17.97 -22.84
C GLY A 49 -10.22 -16.76 -22.44
N ILE A 50 -11.39 -16.95 -21.82
CA ILE A 50 -12.23 -15.82 -21.38
C ILE A 50 -11.66 -15.21 -20.10
N MET A 51 -11.11 -16.05 -19.22
CA MET A 51 -10.43 -15.62 -17.97
C MET A 51 -9.02 -15.07 -18.18
N HIS A 52 -8.37 -15.53 -19.24
CA HIS A 52 -7.04 -15.13 -19.70
C HIS A 52 -7.11 -14.99 -21.21
N PRO A 53 -7.55 -13.82 -21.73
CA PRO A 53 -7.61 -13.61 -23.17
C PRO A 53 -6.22 -13.82 -23.73
N ARG A 54 -6.02 -14.98 -24.38
CA ARG A 54 -4.81 -15.22 -25.16
C ARG A 54 -4.87 -14.28 -26.35
N PRO A 55 -3.76 -13.62 -26.69
CA PRO A 55 -3.72 -12.86 -27.92
C PRO A 55 -4.04 -13.79 -29.08
N PRO A 56 -4.87 -13.34 -30.04
CA PRO A 56 -5.26 -14.17 -31.17
C PRO A 56 -4.02 -14.52 -31.98
N GLN A 57 -3.62 -15.79 -31.97
CA GLN A 57 -2.44 -16.29 -32.68
C GLN A 57 -2.59 -16.19 -34.22
N ASN A 58 -3.82 -15.97 -34.69
CA ASN A 58 -4.15 -15.62 -36.07
C ASN A 58 -5.23 -14.53 -36.06
N SER A 59 -5.07 -13.53 -36.94
CA SER A 59 -5.92 -12.35 -37.15
C SER A 59 -7.32 -12.68 -37.71
N ARG A 60 -7.97 -13.74 -37.22
CA ARG A 60 -9.38 -13.98 -37.55
C ARG A 60 -10.21 -12.88 -36.88
N SER A 61 -10.81 -12.05 -37.73
CA SER A 61 -11.86 -11.09 -37.40
C SER A 61 -12.94 -11.76 -36.53
N MET A 62 -12.82 -11.64 -35.22
CA MET A 62 -13.85 -12.04 -34.27
C MET A 62 -15.07 -11.13 -34.49
N ASN A 63 -16.25 -11.73 -34.65
CA ASN A 63 -17.49 -10.99 -34.76
C ASN A 63 -17.67 -10.11 -33.50
N THR A 64 -17.96 -8.82 -33.70
CA THR A 64 -18.14 -7.82 -32.63
C THR A 64 -19.16 -8.23 -31.57
N LYS A 65 -20.17 -9.04 -31.93
CA LYS A 65 -21.14 -9.61 -30.99
C LYS A 65 -20.49 -10.61 -30.02
N SER A 66 -19.61 -11.48 -30.50
CA SER A 66 -18.91 -12.49 -29.69
C SER A 66 -17.98 -11.83 -28.66
N LEU A 67 -17.24 -10.80 -29.07
CA LEU A 67 -16.37 -10.01 -28.18
C LEU A 67 -17.15 -9.32 -27.05
N ARG A 68 -18.34 -8.78 -27.34
CA ARG A 68 -19.21 -8.16 -26.32
C ARG A 68 -19.74 -9.18 -25.30
N ILE A 69 -20.12 -10.38 -25.77
CA ILE A 69 -20.58 -11.46 -24.89
C ILE A 69 -19.44 -11.92 -23.97
N GLN A 70 -18.24 -12.11 -24.53
CA GLN A 70 -17.05 -12.46 -23.75
C GLN A 70 -16.71 -11.41 -22.69
N ALA A 71 -16.74 -10.13 -23.05
CA ALA A 71 -16.52 -9.03 -22.11
C ALA A 71 -17.58 -8.97 -21.01
N ALA A 72 -18.85 -9.26 -21.33
CA ALA A 72 -19.95 -9.34 -20.36
C ALA A 72 -19.76 -10.49 -19.35
N ILE A 73 -19.41 -11.68 -19.83
CA ILE A 73 -19.14 -12.84 -18.97
C ILE A 73 -17.94 -12.54 -18.06
N TYR A 74 -16.86 -12.01 -18.61
CA TYR A 74 -15.68 -11.65 -17.82
C TYR A 74 -16.00 -10.60 -16.76
N PHE A 75 -16.71 -9.53 -17.13
CA PHE A 75 -17.12 -8.49 -16.21
C PHE A 75 -17.97 -9.06 -15.06
N ALA A 76 -19.00 -9.84 -15.37
CA ALA A 76 -19.88 -10.44 -14.37
C ALA A 76 -19.10 -11.32 -13.39
N PHE A 77 -18.22 -12.17 -13.91
CA PHE A 77 -17.40 -13.04 -13.08
C PHE A 77 -16.42 -12.28 -12.19
N ARG A 78 -15.75 -11.25 -12.72
CA ARG A 78 -14.81 -10.46 -11.92
C ARG A 78 -15.53 -9.62 -10.87
N TYR A 79 -16.72 -9.14 -11.21
CA TYR A 79 -17.57 -8.43 -10.26
C TYR A 79 -17.94 -9.33 -9.08
N THR A 80 -18.39 -10.57 -9.35
CA THR A 80 -18.74 -11.54 -8.29
C THR A 80 -17.51 -11.91 -7.47
N ALA A 81 -16.35 -12.16 -8.10
CA ALA A 81 -15.11 -12.43 -7.38
C ALA A 81 -14.71 -11.28 -6.43
N LYS A 82 -14.81 -10.01 -6.86
CA LYS A 82 -14.55 -8.85 -6.00
C LYS A 82 -15.57 -8.70 -4.87
N LEU A 83 -16.83 -9.06 -5.12
CA LEU A 83 -17.88 -9.10 -4.09
C LEU A 83 -17.52 -10.13 -3.00
N PHE A 84 -17.10 -11.34 -3.37
CA PHE A 84 -16.65 -12.34 -2.40
C PHE A 84 -15.38 -11.93 -1.65
N GLN A 85 -14.46 -11.20 -2.31
CA GLN A 85 -13.27 -10.64 -1.66
C GLN A 85 -13.62 -9.57 -0.62
N ARG A 86 -14.77 -8.89 -0.74
CA ARG A 86 -15.27 -7.95 0.27
C ARG A 86 -15.80 -8.68 1.51
N VAL A 87 -16.45 -9.82 1.32
CA VAL A 87 -17.09 -10.59 2.41
C VAL A 87 -16.07 -11.43 3.18
N LYS A 88 -14.94 -11.81 2.57
CA LYS A 88 -13.86 -12.50 3.29
C LYS A 88 -13.25 -11.55 4.33
N PRO A 89 -13.21 -11.93 5.62
CA PRO A 89 -12.53 -11.14 6.64
C PRO A 89 -11.06 -10.99 6.24
N ARG A 90 -10.62 -9.74 6.08
CA ARG A 90 -9.23 -9.45 5.73
C ARG A 90 -8.39 -9.75 6.97
N SER A 91 -7.79 -10.94 7.04
CA SER A 91 -6.86 -11.38 8.10
C SER A 91 -5.54 -10.57 8.16
N GLY A 92 -5.49 -9.39 7.55
CA GLY A 92 -4.32 -8.53 7.62
C GLY A 92 -4.43 -7.65 8.85
N LYS A 93 -3.58 -7.87 9.86
CA LYS A 93 -3.31 -6.88 10.91
C LYS A 93 -3.11 -5.53 10.23
N GLN A 94 -3.83 -4.50 10.69
CA GLN A 94 -3.47 -3.12 10.37
C GLN A 94 -1.99 -2.95 10.72
N PRO A 95 -1.16 -2.35 9.86
CA PRO A 95 0.15 -1.90 10.29
C PRO A 95 -0.09 -0.93 11.47
N THR A 96 0.39 -1.29 12.66
CA THR A 96 0.20 -0.60 13.95
C THR A 96 0.80 0.82 14.00
N GLN A 97 1.09 1.41 12.85
CA GLN A 97 1.54 2.79 12.72
C GLN A 97 0.80 3.47 11.57
N VAL A 98 -0.53 3.50 11.65
CA VAL A 98 -1.31 4.47 10.90
C VAL A 98 -1.08 5.82 11.57
N VAL A 99 -0.12 6.60 11.04
CA VAL A 99 -0.09 8.04 11.23
C VAL A 99 -1.35 8.58 10.56
N THR A 100 -2.38 8.86 11.35
CA THR A 100 -3.55 9.62 10.94
C THR A 100 -3.07 10.99 10.46
N ARG A 101 -3.21 11.24 9.15
CA ARG A 101 -3.04 12.57 8.57
C ARG A 101 -4.42 13.05 8.15
N GLU A 102 -5.06 13.78 9.05
CA GLU A 102 -6.15 14.68 8.68
C GLU A 102 -5.53 15.94 8.04
N ALA A 103 -6.28 16.57 7.18
CA ALA A 103 -5.81 17.59 6.25
C ALA A 103 -5.17 18.80 6.98
N ASN A 104 -3.87 18.99 6.79
CA ASN A 104 -3.29 20.29 6.46
C ASN A 104 -1.99 20.07 5.67
N GLY A 105 -1.90 20.81 4.57
CA GLY A 105 -0.70 20.91 3.76
C GLY A 105 0.35 21.72 4.51
N ILE A 106 1.62 21.50 4.16
CA ILE A 106 2.82 22.12 4.72
C ILE A 106 3.33 21.39 5.97
N ASN A 107 4.38 20.60 5.72
CA ASN A 107 5.45 20.24 6.66
C ASN A 107 5.08 19.55 7.96
N GLN A 108 5.10 18.21 7.96
CA GLN A 108 5.10 17.42 9.19
C GLN A 108 5.99 16.17 9.00
N ARG A 109 7.32 16.34 9.08
CA ARG A 109 8.30 15.27 8.75
C ARG A 109 9.50 15.17 9.68
N SER A 110 9.45 15.76 10.87
CA SER A 110 10.38 15.40 11.96
C SER A 110 10.00 14.06 12.64
N ASN A 111 8.80 13.53 12.37
CA ASN A 111 8.23 12.44 13.16
C ASN A 111 8.65 11.00 12.83
N ILE A 112 9.47 10.74 11.80
CA ILE A 112 9.93 9.37 11.51
C ILE A 112 11.10 8.96 12.42
N PHE A 113 11.94 9.91 12.85
CA PHE A 113 13.08 9.62 13.71
C PHE A 113 12.73 9.72 15.21
N THR A 114 11.76 10.56 15.59
CA THR A 114 11.31 10.73 16.98
C THR A 114 10.46 9.57 17.51
N ARG A 115 9.89 8.72 16.65
CA ARG A 115 8.95 7.66 17.09
C ARG A 115 9.62 6.41 17.67
N LEU A 116 10.95 6.29 17.59
CA LEU A 116 11.69 5.13 18.12
C LEU A 116 12.12 5.27 19.59
N ARG A 117 11.87 6.41 20.26
CA ARG A 117 12.34 6.63 21.64
C ARG A 117 11.40 7.46 22.50
N ARG A 118 10.08 7.20 22.43
CA ARG A 118 9.14 7.73 23.44
C ARG A 118 9.20 6.84 24.68
N GLY A 119 10.20 7.07 25.52
CA GLY A 119 10.39 6.28 26.73
C GLY A 119 11.63 6.66 27.53
N GLU A 120 11.83 7.94 27.84
CA GLU A 120 12.73 8.31 28.92
C GLU A 120 12.29 9.65 29.51
N LYS A 121 11.75 9.60 30.74
CA LYS A 121 11.50 10.80 31.56
C LYS A 121 12.85 11.31 32.03
N SER A 122 13.35 12.39 31.45
CA SER A 122 14.58 13.06 31.89
C SER A 122 14.27 14.21 32.85
N THR A 123 15.02 14.23 33.93
CA THR A 123 15.10 15.21 35.02
C THR A 123 15.30 16.65 34.50
N ALA A 124 14.64 17.62 35.13
CA ALA A 124 14.62 19.03 34.74
C ALA A 124 16.03 19.66 34.82
N LEU A 125 16.63 19.93 33.66
CA LEU A 125 17.78 20.81 33.52
C LEU A 125 17.31 22.28 33.49
N PRO A 126 18.15 23.26 33.91
CA PRO A 126 17.80 24.67 33.85
C PRO A 126 17.51 25.09 32.41
N LEU A 127 16.26 25.49 32.12
CA LEU A 127 15.82 25.97 30.82
C LEU A 127 16.56 27.28 30.48
N ARG A 128 17.61 27.20 29.66
CA ARG A 128 18.17 28.39 28.98
C ARG A 128 17.75 28.33 27.52
N VAL A 129 16.57 28.87 27.25
CA VAL A 129 16.08 29.04 25.87
C VAL A 129 16.94 30.09 25.19
N LEU A 130 17.56 29.74 24.06
CA LEU A 130 18.28 30.69 23.24
C LEU A 130 17.30 31.68 22.60
N PRO A 131 17.61 32.98 22.58
CA PRO A 131 16.81 33.95 21.86
C PRO A 131 16.66 33.57 20.37
N SER A 132 15.45 33.75 19.81
CA SER A 132 15.15 33.32 18.43
C SER A 132 16.11 33.91 17.40
N ASN A 133 16.49 35.18 17.53
CA ASN A 133 17.47 35.83 16.65
C ASN A 133 18.85 35.15 16.67
N VAL A 134 19.29 34.64 17.82
CA VAL A 134 20.54 33.89 17.94
C VAL A 134 20.41 32.52 17.27
N LEU A 135 19.29 31.82 17.47
CA LEU A 135 19.00 30.54 16.82
C LEU A 135 18.96 30.66 15.29
N LEU A 136 18.29 31.69 14.77
CA LEU A 136 18.22 31.98 13.33
C LEU A 136 19.59 32.33 12.75
N LYS A 137 20.42 33.07 13.51
CA LYS A 137 21.79 33.38 13.11
C LYS A 137 22.66 32.12 13.06
N ILE A 138 22.56 31.23 14.05
CA ILE A 138 23.21 29.91 14.04
C ILE A 138 22.72 29.08 12.83
N ALA A 139 21.41 29.07 12.58
CA ALA A 139 20.82 28.37 11.44
C ALA A 139 21.42 28.84 10.11
N SER A 140 21.66 30.15 9.95
CA SER A 140 22.25 30.72 8.73
C SER A 140 23.66 30.22 8.38
N TYR A 141 24.42 29.73 9.37
CA TYR A 141 25.76 29.18 9.19
C TYR A 141 25.81 27.65 9.28
N THR A 142 24.66 26.99 9.37
CA THR A 142 24.59 25.52 9.52
C THR A 142 23.84 24.89 8.37
N HIS A 143 24.15 23.63 8.11
CA HIS A 143 23.37 22.83 7.20
C HIS A 143 22.18 22.21 7.92
N TYR A 144 21.06 22.04 7.20
CA TYR A 144 19.85 21.48 7.80
C TYR A 144 20.07 20.08 8.40
N VAL A 145 20.93 19.28 7.74
CA VAL A 145 21.28 17.93 8.23
C VAL A 145 21.94 17.98 9.60
N ASP A 146 22.71 19.02 9.91
CA ASP A 146 23.41 19.17 11.18
C ASP A 146 22.42 19.51 12.30
N ILE A 147 21.43 20.37 12.02
CA ILE A 147 20.33 20.66 12.96
C ILE A 147 19.52 19.39 13.26
N VAL A 148 19.20 18.60 12.23
CA VAL A 148 18.48 17.32 12.41
C VAL A 148 19.32 16.31 13.19
N ASN A 149 20.63 16.24 12.94
CA ASN A 149 21.53 15.36 13.68
C ASN A 149 21.66 15.79 15.15
N LEU A 150 21.78 17.10 15.41
CA LEU A 150 21.80 17.66 16.77
C LEU A 150 20.50 17.35 17.52
N HIS A 151 19.36 17.56 16.87
CA HIS A 151 18.05 17.19 17.41
C HIS A 151 17.98 15.70 17.75
N THR A 152 18.45 14.85 16.85
CA THR A 152 18.44 13.39 17.03
C THR A 152 19.38 12.93 18.15
N ALA A 153 20.56 13.53 18.25
CA ALA A 153 21.58 13.15 19.22
C ALA A 153 21.25 13.63 20.65
N TYR A 154 20.69 14.83 20.77
CA TYR A 154 20.50 15.50 22.06
C TYR A 154 19.05 15.58 22.52
N GLY A 155 18.06 15.30 21.65
CA GLY A 155 16.65 15.13 22.01
C GLY A 155 16.11 16.22 22.93
N SER A 156 15.83 15.86 24.18
CA SER A 156 15.29 16.76 25.22
C SER A 156 16.21 17.95 25.54
N LEU A 157 17.52 17.80 25.45
CA LEU A 157 18.47 18.91 25.61
C LEU A 157 18.32 19.94 24.49
N PHE A 158 18.18 19.47 23.25
CA PHE A 158 17.98 20.36 22.09
C PHE A 158 16.66 21.12 22.21
N LEU A 159 15.60 20.46 22.67
CA LEU A 159 14.31 21.10 22.96
C LEU A 159 14.41 22.16 24.06
N ALA A 160 15.19 21.90 25.12
CA ALA A 160 15.40 22.87 26.20
C ALA A 160 16.07 24.17 25.71
N TYR A 161 16.92 24.10 24.68
CA TYR A 161 17.60 25.27 24.10
C TYR A 161 16.74 26.01 23.06
N ILE A 162 15.88 25.30 22.34
CA ILE A 162 15.05 25.91 21.28
C ILE A 162 13.69 26.37 21.82
N GLY A 163 13.27 25.87 22.98
CA GLY A 163 12.05 26.24 23.67
C GLY A 163 10.89 25.30 23.34
N ASP A 164 9.98 25.14 24.31
CA ASP A 164 8.89 24.15 24.34
C ASP A 164 7.67 24.51 23.46
N ASN A 165 7.79 25.52 22.58
CA ASN A 165 6.74 25.79 21.62
C ASN A 165 6.83 24.72 20.52
N GLU A 166 5.69 24.12 20.17
CA GLU A 166 5.47 23.13 19.10
C GLU A 166 6.75 22.82 18.30
N GLU A 167 7.49 21.81 18.76
CA GLU A 167 8.84 21.41 18.29
C GLU A 167 8.99 21.43 16.76
N GLU A 168 7.94 20.98 16.08
CA GLU A 168 7.88 20.89 14.63
C GLU A 168 7.86 22.26 13.95
N SER A 169 7.15 23.23 14.52
CA SER A 169 7.07 24.60 14.02
C SER A 169 8.45 25.29 14.08
N LYS A 170 9.20 25.10 15.17
CA LYS A 170 10.54 25.68 15.31
C LYS A 170 11.59 25.02 14.41
N LEU A 171 11.53 23.70 14.23
CA LEU A 171 12.42 23.01 13.28
C LEU A 171 12.17 23.46 11.84
N GLU A 172 10.91 23.73 11.46
CA GLU A 172 10.56 24.27 10.15
C GLU A 172 11.00 25.74 9.99
N GLU A 173 10.92 26.54 11.06
CA GLU A 173 11.48 27.88 11.06
C GLU A 173 12.99 27.84 10.76
N LEU A 174 13.76 27.03 11.51
CA LEU A 174 15.20 26.89 11.32
C LEU A 174 15.56 26.36 9.93
N ARG A 175 14.75 25.45 9.37
CA ARG A 175 14.94 24.89 8.02
C ARG A 175 15.06 25.98 6.95
N MET A 176 14.26 27.03 7.03
CA MET A 176 14.27 28.13 6.06
C MET A 176 15.62 28.85 6.01
N TYR A 177 16.26 28.99 7.17
CA TYR A 177 17.51 29.73 7.33
C TYR A 177 18.77 28.87 7.15
N THR A 178 18.66 27.55 7.21
CA THR A 178 19.80 26.65 6.93
C THR A 178 20.24 26.65 5.47
N CYS A 179 21.50 26.32 5.23
CA CYS A 179 22.13 26.32 3.90
C CYS A 179 21.93 27.65 3.17
N ALA A 180 22.04 28.78 3.87
CA ALA A 180 21.75 30.11 3.32
C ALA A 180 22.72 30.54 2.21
N SER A 181 23.96 30.03 2.23
CA SER A 181 24.99 30.32 1.22
C SER A 181 24.80 29.59 -0.10
N GLU A 182 23.80 28.71 -0.21
CA GLU A 182 23.64 27.77 -1.31
C GLU A 182 22.47 28.17 -2.21
N GLN A 183 22.71 28.24 -3.52
CA GLN A 183 21.75 28.78 -4.49
C GLN A 183 20.56 27.85 -4.76
N ALA A 184 20.76 26.54 -4.62
CA ALA A 184 19.75 25.54 -4.90
C ALA A 184 19.52 24.61 -3.70
N LYS A 185 18.30 24.65 -3.16
CA LYS A 185 17.82 23.73 -2.13
C LYS A 185 16.94 22.67 -2.79
N GLN A 186 17.24 21.41 -2.56
CA GLN A 186 16.48 20.25 -3.03
C GLN A 186 15.95 19.44 -1.84
N GLU A 187 15.10 18.46 -2.11
CA GLU A 187 14.64 17.51 -1.08
C GLU A 187 15.36 16.16 -1.22
N CYS A 188 15.82 15.62 -0.09
CA CYS A 188 16.37 14.27 -0.03
C CYS A 188 15.33 13.25 -0.49
N ARG A 189 15.64 12.35 -1.44
CA ARG A 189 14.63 11.41 -1.95
C ARG A 189 14.03 10.48 -0.87
N LEU A 190 14.80 10.16 0.16
CA LEU A 190 14.44 9.23 1.23
C LEU A 190 13.73 9.96 2.37
N CYS A 191 14.44 10.77 3.17
CA CYS A 191 13.83 11.44 4.31
C CYS A 191 13.10 12.74 3.97
N ARG A 192 13.31 13.31 2.78
CA ARG A 192 12.80 14.62 2.32
C ARG A 192 13.23 15.82 3.15
N ALA A 193 14.28 15.66 3.94
CA ALA A 193 15.03 16.77 4.49
C ALA A 193 15.55 17.67 3.36
N GLN A 194 15.60 18.97 3.64
CA GLN A 194 16.26 19.93 2.76
C GLN A 194 17.74 19.58 2.62
N ILE A 195 18.24 19.60 1.38
CA ILE A 195 19.62 19.36 1.03
C ILE A 195 20.09 20.44 0.06
N CYS A 196 21.25 21.03 0.30
CA CYS A 196 21.98 21.81 -0.69
C CYS A 196 23.04 20.93 -1.38
N GLU A 197 23.75 21.48 -2.35
CA GLU A 197 24.78 20.78 -3.12
C GLU A 197 25.84 20.10 -2.24
N SER A 198 26.31 20.81 -1.23
CA SER A 198 27.26 20.29 -0.24
C SER A 198 26.68 19.24 0.71
N CYS A 199 25.35 19.13 0.84
CA CYS A 199 24.66 18.23 1.77
C CYS A 199 24.20 16.90 1.16
N TRP A 200 24.17 16.79 -0.17
CA TRP A 200 23.66 15.59 -0.81
C TRP A 200 24.75 14.66 -1.33
N LYS A 201 24.42 13.38 -1.42
CA LYS A 201 25.17 12.39 -2.18
C LYS A 201 24.23 11.66 -3.12
N SER A 202 24.68 11.41 -4.35
CA SER A 202 23.91 10.62 -5.31
C SER A 202 24.12 9.16 -4.97
N VAL A 203 23.05 8.47 -4.59
CA VAL A 203 23.09 7.04 -4.26
C VAL A 203 22.02 6.29 -5.05
N PRO A 204 22.22 4.99 -5.33
CA PRO A 204 21.16 4.16 -5.87
C PRO A 204 19.99 4.09 -4.89
N VAL A 205 18.78 4.45 -5.33
CA VAL A 205 17.57 4.29 -4.52
C VAL A 205 16.75 3.12 -5.06
N PRO A 206 16.43 2.12 -4.22
CA PRO A 206 15.59 1.00 -4.64
C PRO A 206 14.23 1.46 -5.18
N HIS A 207 13.79 0.84 -6.25
CA HIS A 207 12.43 0.99 -6.77
C HIS A 207 11.63 -0.25 -6.37
N THR A 208 10.59 -0.08 -5.57
CA THR A 208 9.79 -1.19 -5.06
C THR A 208 8.65 -1.53 -6.01
N ILE A 209 8.16 -2.77 -5.89
CA ILE A 209 6.96 -3.24 -6.59
C ILE A 209 5.76 -2.34 -6.28
N ILE A 210 5.65 -1.85 -5.03
CA ILE A 210 4.57 -0.96 -4.60
C ILE A 210 4.59 0.34 -5.40
N ARG A 211 5.77 0.95 -5.51
CA ARG A 211 5.97 2.17 -6.30
C ARG A 211 5.61 1.96 -7.76
N THR A 212 6.05 0.84 -8.35
CA THR A 212 5.69 0.52 -9.74
C THR A 212 4.18 0.44 -9.90
N HIS A 213 3.46 -0.20 -8.98
CA HIS A 213 1.99 -0.27 -9.02
C HIS A 213 1.30 1.08 -8.80
N LEU A 214 1.83 1.94 -7.92
CA LEU A 214 1.32 3.30 -7.72
C LEU A 214 1.46 4.17 -8.99
N GLU A 215 2.58 4.03 -9.71
CA GLU A 215 2.87 4.82 -10.91
C GLU A 215 2.16 4.27 -12.17
N SER A 216 2.03 2.94 -12.28
CA SER A 216 1.55 2.28 -13.49
C SER A 216 0.07 1.88 -13.47
N CYS A 217 -0.52 1.59 -12.30
CA CYS A 217 -1.88 1.12 -12.20
C CYS A 217 -2.85 2.28 -11.96
N LYS A 218 -3.89 2.36 -12.78
CA LYS A 218 -4.87 3.45 -12.73
C LYS A 218 -6.27 2.92 -12.40
N PRO A 219 -7.01 3.55 -11.47
CA PRO A 219 -8.34 3.10 -11.10
C PRO A 219 -9.38 3.53 -12.15
N ARG A 220 -10.38 2.68 -12.38
CA ARG A 220 -11.48 2.95 -13.32
C ARG A 220 -12.84 2.60 -12.72
N CYS A 221 -13.87 3.28 -13.21
CA CYS A 221 -15.25 2.95 -12.87
C CYS A 221 -15.70 1.72 -13.67
N SER A 222 -16.71 1.00 -13.17
CA SER A 222 -17.25 -0.19 -13.84
C SER A 222 -17.65 0.07 -15.28
N ARG A 223 -18.24 1.25 -15.58
CA ARG A 223 -18.64 1.64 -16.94
C ARG A 223 -17.44 1.78 -17.88
N CYS A 224 -16.39 2.48 -17.46
CA CYS A 224 -15.17 2.66 -18.27
C CYS A 224 -14.37 1.36 -18.40
N PHE A 225 -14.34 0.55 -17.35
CA PHE A 225 -13.73 -0.77 -17.38
C PHE A 225 -14.43 -1.66 -18.42
N TYR A 226 -15.76 -1.80 -18.32
CA TYR A 226 -16.56 -2.59 -19.25
C TYR A 226 -16.38 -2.14 -20.71
N LYS A 227 -16.35 -0.83 -20.96
CA LYS A 227 -16.20 -0.27 -22.31
C LYS A 227 -14.82 -0.51 -22.93
N LYS A 228 -13.73 -0.47 -22.15
CA LYS A 228 -12.36 -0.64 -22.69
C LYS A 228 -11.87 -2.08 -22.69
N TYR A 229 -12.36 -2.93 -21.78
CA TYR A 229 -11.94 -4.33 -21.71
C TYR A 229 -12.25 -5.10 -23.01
N SER A 230 -13.31 -4.72 -23.73
CA SER A 230 -13.65 -5.30 -25.04
C SER A 230 -12.73 -4.90 -26.18
N LEU A 231 -11.79 -3.97 -25.97
CA LEU A 231 -11.01 -3.34 -27.05
C LEU A 231 -9.50 -3.63 -26.98
N ASN A 232 -8.94 -3.91 -25.80
CA ASN A 232 -7.49 -4.03 -25.63
C ASN A 232 -7.14 -5.36 -24.93
N VAL A 233 -6.82 -6.39 -25.72
CA VAL A 233 -6.07 -7.56 -25.25
C VAL A 233 -4.63 -7.31 -25.67
N SER A 234 -3.75 -7.03 -24.70
CA SER A 234 -2.32 -6.87 -24.95
C SER A 234 -1.65 -8.24 -24.86
N ASP A 235 -0.65 -8.49 -25.72
CA ASP A 235 0.05 -9.78 -25.80
C ASP A 235 0.82 -10.13 -24.51
N TRP A 236 1.11 -9.13 -23.68
CA TRP A 236 1.82 -9.34 -22.42
C TRP A 236 1.57 -8.22 -21.42
N CYS A 237 1.27 -8.57 -20.16
CA CYS A 237 1.32 -7.63 -19.05
C CYS A 237 2.52 -7.93 -18.14
N ASN A 238 3.56 -7.10 -18.23
CA ASN A 238 4.78 -7.24 -17.43
C ASN A 238 4.51 -7.10 -15.91
N MET A 239 3.43 -6.44 -15.52
CA MET A 239 3.09 -6.23 -14.10
C MET A 239 2.72 -7.52 -13.36
N ASP A 240 2.08 -8.49 -14.03
CA ASP A 240 1.80 -9.80 -13.43
C ASP A 240 3.06 -10.69 -13.39
N ALA A 241 4.01 -10.49 -14.32
CA ALA A 241 5.31 -11.16 -14.32
C ALA A 241 6.24 -10.62 -13.21
N ILE A 242 6.21 -9.31 -12.94
CA ILE A 242 6.90 -8.66 -11.81
C ILE A 242 6.37 -9.21 -10.47
N ALA A 243 5.06 -9.48 -10.38
CA ALA A 243 4.42 -10.06 -9.20
C ALA A 243 4.77 -11.53 -8.95
N ASN A 244 4.95 -12.31 -10.01
CA ASN A 244 5.20 -13.76 -9.95
C ASN A 244 6.69 -14.14 -9.85
N LYS A 245 7.62 -13.20 -10.07
CA LYS A 245 9.05 -13.39 -9.72
C LYS A 245 9.23 -13.30 -8.21
N ARG A 246 8.72 -14.29 -7.49
CA ARG A 246 8.80 -14.41 -6.03
C ARG A 246 10.18 -14.82 -5.49
N SER A 247 11.22 -14.92 -6.31
CA SER A 247 12.41 -15.68 -5.88
C SER A 247 13.75 -15.32 -6.54
N GLN A 248 13.92 -14.14 -7.12
CA GLN A 248 15.28 -13.65 -7.40
C GLN A 248 15.39 -12.15 -7.11
N PRO A 249 16.26 -11.72 -6.17
CA PRO A 249 16.65 -10.34 -6.06
C PRO A 249 17.45 -9.99 -7.32
N GLN A 250 16.77 -9.51 -8.37
CA GLN A 250 17.44 -8.86 -9.47
C GLN A 250 17.98 -7.52 -8.94
N HIS A 251 19.13 -7.58 -8.27
CA HIS A 251 19.88 -6.43 -7.75
C HIS A 251 20.38 -5.45 -8.84
N GLY A 252 20.02 -5.66 -10.10
CA GLY A 252 20.62 -4.92 -11.22
C GLY A 252 19.79 -3.79 -11.85
N HIS A 253 18.46 -3.84 -11.86
CA HIS A 253 17.74 -3.15 -12.95
C HIS A 253 16.80 -1.98 -12.60
N TYR A 254 16.63 -1.62 -11.32
CA TYR A 254 15.69 -0.53 -10.96
C TYR A 254 16.22 0.47 -9.93
N ASN A 255 17.53 0.55 -9.77
CA ASN A 255 18.13 1.57 -8.91
C ASN A 255 18.33 2.86 -9.70
N GLN A 256 17.47 3.84 -9.46
CA GLN A 256 17.71 5.19 -9.97
C GLN A 256 18.63 5.91 -8.99
N HIS A 257 19.70 6.51 -9.51
CA HIS A 257 20.54 7.41 -8.76
C HIS A 257 19.71 8.66 -8.40
N LYS A 258 19.64 8.97 -7.10
CA LYS A 258 18.91 10.12 -6.58
C LYS A 258 19.72 10.80 -5.49
N ASN A 259 19.53 12.11 -5.38
CA ASN A 259 20.16 12.92 -4.35
C ASN A 259 19.50 12.62 -2.99
N VAL A 260 20.32 12.22 -2.02
CA VAL A 260 19.90 11.97 -0.64
C VAL A 260 20.81 12.72 0.32
N CYS A 261 20.35 13.02 1.54
CA CYS A 261 21.20 13.63 2.56
C CYS A 261 22.33 12.68 3.00
N ARG A 262 23.42 13.23 3.55
CA ARG A 262 24.57 12.45 4.06
C ARG A 262 24.17 11.32 5.01
N GLY A 263 23.23 11.56 5.92
CA GLY A 263 22.73 10.52 6.84
C GLY A 263 22.04 9.36 6.10
N CYS A 264 21.21 9.66 5.10
CA CYS A 264 20.58 8.63 4.27
C CYS A 264 21.58 7.93 3.32
N ALA A 265 22.65 8.62 2.92
CA ALA A 265 23.71 8.04 2.09
C ALA A 265 24.57 7.03 2.87
N ALA A 266 24.68 7.19 4.20
CA ALA A 266 25.40 6.27 5.07
C ALA A 266 24.64 4.96 5.35
N MET A 267 23.35 4.89 4.99
CA MET A 267 22.53 3.68 5.17
C MET A 267 22.93 2.58 4.18
N THR A 268 22.88 1.34 4.68
CA THR A 268 23.01 0.14 3.84
C THR A 268 21.88 0.04 2.82
N ASP A 269 22.08 -0.71 1.74
CA ASP A 269 21.02 -0.93 0.74
C ASP A 269 19.76 -1.55 1.35
N SER A 270 19.91 -2.43 2.34
CA SER A 270 18.79 -3.09 3.01
C SER A 270 17.96 -2.12 3.86
N GLU A 271 18.60 -1.18 4.55
CA GLU A 271 17.92 -0.12 5.31
C GLU A 271 17.20 0.85 4.37
N ARG A 272 17.85 1.25 3.28
CA ARG A 272 17.22 2.10 2.25
C ARG A 272 16.00 1.40 1.65
N LEU A 273 16.09 0.11 1.33
CA LEU A 273 14.95 -0.67 0.83
C LEU A 273 13.79 -0.68 1.82
N ARG A 274 14.05 -1.00 3.10
CA ARG A 274 13.02 -1.01 4.14
C ARG A 274 12.33 0.34 4.28
N MET A 275 13.11 1.44 4.24
CA MET A 275 12.57 2.79 4.32
C MET A 275 11.68 3.13 3.12
N VAL A 276 12.11 2.81 1.90
CA VAL A 276 11.33 3.06 0.69
C VAL A 276 10.05 2.21 0.71
N GLU A 277 10.13 0.92 1.05
CA GLU A 277 8.94 0.06 1.17
C GLU A 277 7.93 0.59 2.19
N LEU A 278 8.40 1.09 3.34
CA LEU A 278 7.53 1.67 4.36
C LEU A 278 6.81 2.91 3.83
N GLN A 279 7.53 3.77 3.11
CA GLN A 279 6.94 4.96 2.48
C GLN A 279 5.91 4.60 1.41
N ASP A 280 6.26 3.67 0.53
CA ASP A 280 5.38 3.24 -0.54
C ASP A 280 4.12 2.54 0.02
N LYS A 281 4.25 1.78 1.12
CA LYS A 281 3.09 1.22 1.86
C LYS A 281 2.22 2.32 2.46
N ALA A 282 2.81 3.34 3.07
CA ALA A 282 2.06 4.46 3.64
C ALA A 282 1.32 5.26 2.56
N GLU A 283 1.98 5.50 1.42
CA GLU A 283 1.38 6.17 0.27
C GLU A 283 0.24 5.33 -0.31
N MET A 284 0.43 4.02 -0.45
CA MET A 284 -0.62 3.10 -0.89
C MET A 284 -1.82 3.09 0.07
N HIS A 285 -1.57 3.11 1.37
CA HIS A 285 -2.62 3.19 2.38
C HIS A 285 -3.39 4.52 2.29
N ARG A 286 -2.70 5.65 2.15
CA ARG A 286 -3.33 6.97 1.93
C ARG A 286 -4.20 6.95 0.67
N PHE A 287 -3.63 6.48 -0.43
CA PHE A 287 -4.31 6.36 -1.73
C PHE A 287 -5.55 5.45 -1.65
N SER A 288 -5.54 4.48 -0.73
CA SER A 288 -6.66 3.58 -0.50
C SER A 288 -7.82 4.21 0.29
N LYS A 289 -7.54 5.24 1.11
CA LYS A 289 -8.53 5.98 1.91
C LYS A 289 -9.12 7.16 1.15
N GLU A 290 -8.33 7.81 0.30
CA GLU A 290 -8.76 8.98 -0.44
C GLU A 290 -9.82 8.65 -1.51
N SER A 291 -10.60 9.67 -1.88
CA SER A 291 -11.56 9.55 -2.96
C SER A 291 -10.85 9.45 -4.30
N LEU A 292 -10.84 8.25 -4.86
CA LEU A 292 -10.26 8.00 -6.18
C LEU A 292 -11.16 8.52 -7.30
N PHE A 293 -10.55 8.97 -8.39
CA PHE A 293 -11.24 9.37 -9.61
C PHE A 293 -10.96 8.37 -10.72
N CYS A 294 -11.94 8.14 -11.60
CA CYS A 294 -11.74 7.28 -12.75
C CYS A 294 -10.67 7.89 -13.67
N ALA A 295 -9.66 7.13 -14.04
CA ALA A 295 -8.58 7.62 -14.90
C ALA A 295 -9.06 8.06 -16.29
N ASP A 296 -10.14 7.46 -16.80
CA ASP A 296 -10.73 7.79 -18.10
C ASP A 296 -11.73 8.94 -18.01
N CYS A 297 -12.88 8.74 -17.35
CA CYS A 297 -13.95 9.74 -17.33
C CYS A 297 -13.82 10.80 -16.25
N LYS A 298 -12.79 10.74 -15.40
CA LYS A 298 -12.52 11.66 -14.28
C LYS A 298 -13.65 11.76 -13.23
N VAL A 299 -14.70 10.95 -13.33
CA VAL A 299 -15.78 10.89 -12.34
C VAL A 299 -15.24 10.29 -11.03
N ARG A 300 -15.63 10.89 -9.90
CA ARG A 300 -15.33 10.39 -8.57
C ARG A 300 -15.90 8.98 -8.42
N LEU A 301 -15.04 8.04 -8.06
CA LEU A 301 -15.43 6.66 -7.88
C LEU A 301 -16.15 6.49 -6.53
N PRO A 302 -17.21 5.68 -6.47
CA PRO A 302 -18.01 5.52 -5.26
C PRO A 302 -17.14 5.04 -4.09
N PRO A 303 -17.35 5.58 -2.88
CA PRO A 303 -16.55 5.22 -1.70
C PRO A 303 -16.70 3.74 -1.35
N SER A 304 -17.86 3.14 -1.64
CA SER A 304 -18.25 1.76 -1.31
C SER A 304 -18.55 0.90 -2.55
N GLY A 305 -17.76 1.04 -3.63
CA GLY A 305 -17.93 0.23 -4.86
C GLY A 305 -16.68 -0.56 -5.28
N PRO A 306 -16.82 -1.43 -6.30
CA PRO A 306 -15.70 -2.19 -6.85
C PRO A 306 -14.64 -1.25 -7.45
N ARG A 307 -13.37 -1.62 -7.29
CA ARG A 307 -12.23 -0.90 -7.86
C ARG A 307 -11.61 -1.73 -8.98
N TRP A 308 -11.57 -1.15 -10.18
CA TRP A 308 -10.97 -1.74 -11.36
C TRP A 308 -9.62 -1.09 -11.61
N TRP A 309 -8.56 -1.80 -11.27
CA TRP A 309 -7.19 -1.33 -11.45
C TRP A 309 -6.69 -1.78 -12.80
N ILE A 310 -6.27 -0.84 -13.65
CA ILE A 310 -5.77 -1.13 -14.99
C ILE A 310 -4.29 -0.79 -15.06
N CYS A 311 -3.47 -1.76 -15.45
CA CYS A 311 -2.05 -1.57 -15.70
C CYS A 311 -1.81 -0.72 -16.96
N LEU A 312 -0.57 -0.25 -17.15
CA LEU A 312 -0.16 0.41 -18.41
C LEU A 312 -0.39 -0.47 -19.64
N CYS A 313 -0.29 -1.79 -19.48
CA CYS A 313 -0.57 -2.80 -20.52
C CYS A 313 -2.05 -2.84 -20.94
N GLY A 314 -2.96 -2.13 -20.25
CA GLY A 314 -4.39 -2.13 -20.54
C GLY A 314 -5.20 -3.22 -19.85
N GLU A 315 -4.55 -4.24 -19.28
CA GLU A 315 -5.21 -5.32 -18.54
C GLU A 315 -5.54 -4.95 -17.09
N GLU A 316 -6.48 -5.72 -16.51
CA GLU A 316 -6.82 -5.61 -15.09
C GLU A 316 -5.65 -6.08 -14.22
N CYS A 317 -5.11 -5.19 -13.39
CA CYS A 317 -4.15 -5.55 -12.36
C CYS A 317 -4.81 -6.42 -11.30
N ARG A 318 -4.28 -7.63 -11.09
CA ARG A 318 -4.81 -8.61 -10.12
C ARG A 318 -4.02 -8.66 -8.81
N HIS A 319 -2.95 -7.87 -8.69
CA HIS A 319 -2.11 -7.85 -7.50
C HIS A 319 -2.88 -7.45 -6.24
N GLN A 320 -2.63 -8.13 -5.13
CA GLN A 320 -3.28 -7.92 -3.82
C GLN A 320 -2.98 -6.56 -3.17
N ILE A 321 -2.09 -5.78 -3.78
CA ILE A 321 -1.68 -4.48 -3.24
C ILE A 321 -2.81 -3.46 -3.37
N HIS A 322 -3.57 -3.61 -4.45
CA HIS A 322 -4.71 -2.78 -4.74
C HIS A 322 -5.95 -3.33 -4.05
N PRO A 323 -6.71 -2.51 -3.32
CA PRO A 323 -7.96 -2.96 -2.73
C PRO A 323 -8.97 -3.26 -3.85
N PRO A 324 -9.64 -4.42 -3.82
CA PRO A 324 -10.63 -4.77 -4.84
C PRO A 324 -11.94 -3.97 -4.71
N TRP A 325 -12.16 -3.36 -3.55
CA TRP A 325 -13.36 -2.61 -3.18
C TRP A 325 -12.96 -1.35 -2.41
N GLY A 326 -13.73 -0.27 -2.54
CA GLY A 326 -13.55 0.93 -1.73
C GLY A 326 -13.93 0.71 -0.27
N PHE A 327 -13.16 1.24 0.67
CA PHE A 327 -13.34 0.97 2.10
C PHE A 327 -14.59 1.64 2.72
N GLY A 328 -15.36 2.42 1.96
CA GLY A 328 -16.48 3.20 2.48
C GLY A 328 -16.00 4.40 3.30
N SER A 329 -16.92 5.31 3.64
CA SER A 329 -16.66 6.49 4.47
C SER A 329 -16.52 6.19 5.96
N ASN A 330 -16.69 4.94 6.38
CA ASN A 330 -16.76 4.54 7.79
C ASN A 330 -15.58 3.62 8.16
N SER A 331 -14.35 4.15 8.07
CA SER A 331 -13.17 3.50 8.68
C SER A 331 -12.19 4.49 9.29
#